data_AF-A0A0Q9KWX6-F1
#
_entry.id   AF-A0A0Q9KWX6-F1
#
_cell.length_a   1.000
_cell.length_b   1.000
_cell.length_c   1.000
_cell.angle_alpha   90.00
_cell.angle_beta   90.00
_cell.angle_gamma   90.00
#
_symmetry.space_group_name_H-M   'P 1'
#
loop_
_entity.id
_entity.type
_entity.pdbx_description
1 polymer ?
#
loop_
_entity_poly.entity_id
_entity_poly.type
_entity_poly.pdbx_seq_one_letter_code
_entity_poly.pdbx_strand_id
1 'polypeptide(L)'
;MQADFESMPEALQHKVKEVSEKELFILIQILKAIQEEGGIDSAAEIEPLAIMILAGGKGILQYHWVFGRKLSHVFFKQINRLIQ
;
A
#
# COMPACT_ATOMS: atom_id res chain seq x y z
N MET A 1 7.80 10.60 6.92
CA MET A 1 8.02 9.85 5.66
C MET A 1 8.37 10.75 4.49
N GLN A 2 7.53 11.70 4.06
CA GLN A 2 7.91 12.57 2.94
C GLN A 2 9.10 13.48 3.27
N ALA A 3 9.09 14.12 4.45
CA ALA A 3 10.25 14.88 4.94
C ALA A 3 11.51 14.01 5.10
N ASP A 4 11.35 12.74 5.51
CA ASP A 4 12.48 11.81 5.62
C ASP A 4 13.03 11.48 4.22
N PHE A 5 12.16 11.24 3.24
CA PHE A 5 12.55 10.97 1.85
C PHE A 5 13.29 12.16 1.22
N GLU A 6 12.73 13.37 1.34
CA GLU A 6 13.32 14.59 0.77
C GLU A 6 14.66 14.96 1.44
N SER A 7 14.88 14.56 2.70
CA SER A 7 16.14 14.79 3.41
C SER A 7 17.26 13.79 3.09
N MET A 8 16.96 12.70 2.38
CA MET A 8 17.96 11.67 2.05
C MET A 8 18.88 12.12 0.90
N PRO A 9 20.13 11.61 0.86
CA PRO A 9 20.96 11.69 -0.34
C PRO A 9 20.24 11.16 -1.58
N GLU A 10 20.47 11.79 -2.74
CA GLU A 10 19.79 11.46 -4.01
C GLU A 10 19.91 9.97 -4.38
N ALA A 11 21.08 9.36 -4.16
CA ALA A 11 21.28 7.93 -4.41
C ALA A 11 20.34 7.03 -3.59
N LEU A 12 20.01 7.43 -2.35
CA LEU A 12 19.06 6.72 -1.51
C LEU A 12 17.62 7.02 -1.93
N GLN A 13 17.30 8.26 -2.33
CA GLN A 13 15.98 8.59 -2.88
C GLN A 13 15.67 7.74 -4.11
N HIS A 14 16.64 7.57 -5.02
CA HIS A 14 16.48 6.72 -6.20
C HIS A 14 16.21 5.26 -5.80
N LYS A 15 16.88 4.74 -4.76
CA LYS A 15 16.65 3.37 -4.28
C LYS A 15 15.28 3.21 -3.61
N VAL A 16 14.84 4.19 -2.82
CA VAL A 16 13.50 4.18 -2.23
C VAL A 16 12.42 4.24 -3.32
N LYS A 17 12.64 5.01 -4.38
CA LYS A 17 11.76 5.03 -5.56
C LYS A 17 11.70 3.67 -6.24
N GLU A 18 12.86 3.07 -6.56
CA GLU A 18 12.95 1.74 -7.18
C GLU A 18 12.21 0.66 -6.36
N VAL A 19 12.38 0.68 -5.03
CA VAL A 19 11.66 -0.24 -4.13
C VAL A 19 10.17 0.04 -4.14
N SER A 20 9.75 1.30 -4.05
CA SER A 20 8.34 1.67 -4.02
C SER A 20 7.60 1.31 -5.32
N GLU A 21 8.27 1.45 -6.46
CA GLU A 21 7.75 1.02 -7.76
C GLU A 21 7.57 -0.50 -7.82
N LYS A 22 8.53 -1.28 -7.29
CA LYS A 22 8.43 -2.75 -7.20
C LYS A 22 7.33 -3.18 -6.24
N GLU A 23 7.17 -2.51 -5.09
CA GLU A 23 6.08 -2.77 -4.14
C GLU A 23 4.71 -2.60 -4.81
N LEU A 24 4.52 -1.49 -5.54
CA LEU A 24 3.28 -1.22 -6.27
C LEU A 24 3.04 -2.25 -7.36
N PHE A 25 4.06 -2.56 -8.17
CA PHE A 25 3.95 -3.55 -9.23
C PHE A 25 3.53 -4.93 -8.68
N ILE A 26 4.21 -5.42 -7.64
CA ILE A 26 3.91 -6.73 -7.04
C ILE A 26 2.48 -6.74 -6.49
N LEU A 27 2.05 -5.69 -5.80
CA LEU A 27 0.70 -5.63 -5.25
C LEU A 27 -0.37 -5.63 -6.36
N ILE A 28 -0.15 -4.91 -7.47
CA ILE A 28 -1.04 -4.94 -8.63
C ILE A 28 -1.17 -6.37 -9.16
N GLN A 29 -0.07 -7.11 -9.30
CA GLN A 29 -0.12 -8.50 -9.77
C GLN A 29 -0.91 -9.40 -8.82
N ILE A 30 -0.72 -9.24 -7.51
CA ILE A 30 -1.47 -10.00 -6.49
C ILE A 30 -2.98 -9.71 -6.61
N LEU A 31 -3.37 -8.42 -6.70
CA LEU A 31 -4.78 -8.04 -6.79
C LEU A 31 -5.40 -8.49 -8.11
N LYS A 32 -4.68 -8.47 -9.23
CA LYS A 32 -5.15 -9.03 -10.50
C LYS A 32 -5.44 -10.52 -10.39
N ALA A 33 -4.52 -11.30 -9.80
CA ALA A 33 -4.74 -12.72 -9.58
C ALA A 33 -5.99 -12.99 -8.73
N ILE A 34 -6.20 -12.20 -7.66
CA ILE A 34 -7.42 -12.32 -6.84
C ILE A 34 -8.68 -11.93 -7.63
N GLN A 35 -8.62 -10.92 -8.49
CA GLN A 35 -9.73 -10.53 -9.37
C GLN A 35 -10.07 -11.63 -10.38
N GLU A 36 -9.05 -12.26 -10.97
CA GLU A 36 -9.22 -13.41 -11.88
C GLU A 36 -9.87 -14.62 -11.19
N GLU A 37 -9.59 -14.83 -9.91
CA GLU A 37 -10.23 -15.86 -9.07
C GLU A 37 -11.62 -15.45 -8.54
N GLY A 38 -12.10 -14.25 -8.87
CA GLY A 38 -13.41 -13.74 -8.47
C GLY A 38 -13.47 -13.19 -7.03
N GLY A 39 -12.32 -13.00 -6.38
CA GLY A 39 -12.25 -12.37 -5.05
C GLY A 39 -12.36 -10.84 -5.07
N ILE A 40 -12.29 -10.20 -6.23
CA ILE A 40 -12.54 -8.77 -6.41
C ILE A 40 -13.51 -8.61 -7.56
N ASP A 41 -14.42 -7.63 -7.47
CA ASP A 41 -15.31 -7.28 -8.57
C ASP A 41 -14.51 -7.01 -9.85
N SER A 42 -14.89 -7.65 -10.96
CA SER A 42 -14.31 -7.45 -12.29
C SER A 42 -14.33 -5.99 -12.77
N ALA A 43 -15.25 -5.16 -12.26
CA ALA A 43 -15.33 -3.74 -12.58
C ALA A 43 -14.36 -2.87 -11.75
N ALA A 44 -13.71 -3.43 -10.72
CA ALA A 44 -12.80 -2.67 -9.87
C ALA A 44 -11.50 -2.30 -10.60
N GLU A 45 -11.08 -1.06 -10.43
CA GLU A 45 -9.80 -0.56 -10.95
C GLU A 45 -8.64 -1.00 -10.02
N ILE A 46 -7.87 -2.00 -10.47
CA ILE A 46 -6.85 -2.65 -9.63
C ILE A 46 -5.68 -1.74 -9.26
N GLU A 47 -5.22 -0.90 -10.18
CA GLU A 47 -4.09 0.01 -9.91
C GLU A 47 -4.44 1.08 -8.86
N PRO A 48 -5.57 1.81 -8.97
CA PRO A 48 -6.07 2.66 -7.89
C PRO A 48 -6.24 1.93 -6.56
N LEU A 49 -6.76 0.70 -6.57
CA LEU A 49 -6.91 -0.11 -5.35
C LEU A 49 -5.55 -0.43 -4.71
N ALA A 50 -4.54 -0.79 -5.51
CA ALA A 50 -3.18 -1.06 -5.04
C ALA A 50 -2.55 0.19 -4.41
N ILE A 51 -2.69 1.35 -5.06
CA ILE A 51 -2.19 2.64 -4.54
C ILE A 51 -2.84 2.95 -3.19
N MET A 52 -4.16 2.81 -3.10
CA MET A 52 -4.91 3.06 -1.87
C MET A 52 -4.46 2.13 -0.73
N ILE A 53 -4.27 0.84 -1.01
CA ILE A 53 -3.79 -0.14 -0.02
C ILE A 53 -2.38 0.23 0.46
N LEU A 54 -1.44 0.53 -0.43
CA LEU A 54 -0.07 0.90 -0.03
C LEU A 54 -0.03 2.21 0.74
N ALA A 55 -0.75 3.24 0.29
CA ALA A 55 -0.83 4.52 0.96
C ALA A 55 -1.43 4.37 2.37
N GLY A 56 -2.55 3.62 2.49
CA GLY A 56 -3.19 3.34 3.76
C GLY A 56 -2.29 2.53 4.71
N GLY A 57 -1.60 1.51 4.20
CA GLY A 57 -0.68 0.69 4.98
C GLY A 57 0.50 1.49 5.53
N LYS A 58 1.16 2.30 4.68
CA LYS A 58 2.24 3.21 5.09
C LYS A 58 1.74 4.26 6.08
N GLY A 59 0.55 4.82 5.86
CA GLY A 59 -0.09 5.76 6.79
C GLY A 59 -0.40 5.15 8.17
N ILE A 60 -0.83 3.90 8.21
CA ILE A 60 -1.09 3.17 9.47
C ILE A 60 0.21 2.93 10.25
N LEU A 61 1.31 2.61 9.56
CA LEU A 61 2.62 2.53 10.18
C LEU A 61 3.03 3.88 10.76
N GLN A 62 2.81 4.98 10.03
CA GLN A 62 3.08 6.33 10.54
C GLN A 62 2.24 6.64 11.79
N TYR A 63 0.94 6.35 11.76
CA TYR A 63 0.06 6.60 12.89
C TYR A 63 0.34 5.71 14.11
N HIS A 64 0.97 4.56 13.91
CA HIS A 64 1.45 3.75 15.03
C HIS A 64 2.45 4.54 15.90
N TRP A 65 3.38 5.24 15.26
CA TRP A 65 4.37 6.09 15.94
C TRP A 65 3.74 7.31 16.60
N VAL A 66 2.74 7.94 15.95
CA VAL A 66 2.09 9.16 16.46
C VAL A 66 1.17 8.85 17.65
N PHE A 67 0.34 7.82 17.55
CA PHE A 67 -0.66 7.51 18.59
C PHE A 67 -0.19 6.49 19.63
N GLY A 68 0.97 5.87 19.45
CA GLY A 68 1.49 4.85 20.36
C GLY A 68 0.65 3.57 20.45
N ARG A 69 -0.25 3.31 19.47
CA ARG A 69 -1.15 2.15 19.46
C ARG A 69 -1.20 1.48 18.09
N LYS A 70 -1.46 0.17 18.05
CA LYS A 70 -1.51 -0.61 16.80
C LYS A 70 -2.87 -0.44 16.11
N LEU A 71 -2.89 0.20 14.94
CA LEU A 71 -4.09 0.40 14.12
C LEU A 71 -4.21 -0.59 12.94
N SER A 72 -3.26 -1.50 12.80
CA SER A 72 -3.21 -2.49 11.70
C SER A 72 -4.49 -3.33 11.59
N HIS A 73 -5.10 -3.71 12.71
CA HIS A 73 -6.34 -4.48 12.73
C HIS A 73 -7.52 -3.75 12.06
N VAL A 74 -7.63 -2.43 12.24
CA VAL A 74 -8.68 -1.60 11.61
C VAL A 74 -8.47 -1.55 10.10
N PHE A 75 -7.22 -1.38 9.69
CA PHE A 75 -6.81 -1.32 8.29
C PHE A 75 -7.08 -2.63 7.54
N PHE A 76 -6.61 -3.77 8.08
CA PHE A 76 -6.87 -5.06 7.46
C PHE A 76 -8.36 -5.40 7.39
N LYS A 77 -9.15 -4.99 8.41
CA LYS A 77 -10.61 -5.14 8.35
C LYS A 77 -11.24 -4.36 7.20
N GLN A 78 -10.73 -3.17 6.85
CA GLN A 78 -11.23 -2.42 5.69
C GLN A 78 -10.76 -3.02 4.37
N ILE A 79 -9.51 -3.48 4.27
CA ILE A 79 -9.02 -4.17 3.07
C ILE A 79 -9.90 -5.39 2.77
N ASN A 80 -10.18 -6.22 3.77
CA ASN A 80 -10.99 -7.42 3.57
C ASN A 80 -12.39 -7.11 3.04
N ARG A 81 -12.95 -5.93 3.30
CA ARG A 81 -14.26 -5.51 2.78
C ARG A 81 -14.22 -5.02 1.34
N LEU A 82 -13.04 -4.76 0.80
CA LEU A 82 -12.85 -4.28 -0.58
C LEU A 82 -12.46 -5.42 -1.53
N ILE A 83 -12.07 -6.57 -0.95
CA ILE A 83 -11.66 -7.80 -1.64
C ILE A 83 -12.66 -8.94 -1.31
N GLN A 84 -13.90 -8.60 -0.92
CA GLN A 84 -15.00 -9.53 -0.66
C GLN A 84 -16.31 -8.84 -1.04
#